data_AF-A0A8J7GR39-F1
#
_entry.id   AF-A0A8J7GR39-F1
#
_cell.length_a   1.000
_cell.length_b   1.000
_cell.length_c   1.000
_cell.angle_alpha   90.00
_cell.angle_beta   90.00
_cell.angle_gamma   90.00
#
_symmetry.space_group_name_H-M   'P 1'
#
loop_
_entity.id
_entity.type
_entity.pdbx_description
1 polymer ?
#
loop_
_entity_poly.entity_id
_entity_poly.type
_entity_poly.pdbx_seq_one_letter_code
_entity_poly.pdbx_strand_id
1 'polypeptide(L)'
;MGIERVQLGVRMEKRMVKVLKGLAEFEDTSLAQLLEKIVLHSFEPVAGQEGEAAASPHSTRALAAIADLRRVYGLDDDVHQSRRYREDAS
;
A
#
# COMPACT_ATOMS: atom_id res chain seq x y z
N MET A 1 -3.33 -2.27 -19.72
CA MET A 1 -2.39 -3.29 -19.21
C MET A 1 -2.82 -3.56 -17.78
N GLY A 2 -3.21 -4.79 -17.44
CA GLY A 2 -3.74 -5.09 -16.09
C GLY A 2 -2.63 -5.13 -15.05
N ILE A 3 -2.95 -4.89 -13.76
CA ILE A 3 -2.01 -5.22 -12.68
C ILE A 3 -1.94 -6.72 -12.53
N GLU A 4 -0.74 -7.24 -12.36
CA GLU A 4 -0.54 -8.59 -11.85
C GLU A 4 -0.72 -8.60 -10.33
N ARG A 5 -1.51 -9.55 -9.82
CA ARG A 5 -1.81 -9.69 -8.39
C ARG A 5 -1.31 -11.03 -7.88
N VAL A 6 -0.66 -11.03 -6.71
CA VAL A 6 -0.15 -12.25 -6.06
C VAL A 6 -0.83 -12.42 -4.70
N GLN A 7 -1.30 -13.64 -4.42
CA GLN A 7 -1.90 -13.96 -3.12
C GLN A 7 -0.82 -14.05 -2.04
N LEU A 8 -0.96 -13.23 -0.99
CA LEU A 8 -0.05 -13.21 0.14
C LEU A 8 -0.49 -14.19 1.24
N GLY A 9 0.46 -14.94 1.81
CA GLY A 9 0.28 -15.81 2.98
C GLY A 9 0.93 -15.22 4.23
N VAL A 10 0.24 -14.29 4.91
CA VAL A 10 0.76 -13.60 6.11
C VAL A 10 -0.07 -13.91 7.36
N ARG A 11 0.57 -13.85 8.53
CA ARG A 11 -0.11 -13.87 9.85
C ARG A 11 -0.23 -12.46 10.39
N MET A 12 -1.42 -12.08 10.84
CA MET A 12 -1.72 -10.77 11.40
C MET A 12 -2.64 -10.92 12.63
N GLU A 13 -2.67 -9.93 13.51
CA GLU A 13 -3.55 -9.94 14.67
C GLU A 13 -5.03 -10.01 14.24
N LYS A 14 -5.82 -10.86 14.92
CA LYS A 14 -7.18 -11.22 14.49
C LYS A 14 -8.15 -10.04 14.46
N ARG A 15 -8.09 -9.14 15.45
CA ARG A 15 -8.97 -7.97 15.53
C ARG A 15 -8.57 -6.91 14.50
N MET A 16 -7.29 -6.74 14.23
CA MET A 16 -6.78 -5.87 13.17
C MET A 16 -7.33 -6.29 11.81
N VAL A 17 -7.31 -7.58 11.48
CA VAL A 17 -7.92 -8.09 10.25
C VAL A 17 -9.42 -7.79 10.19
N LYS A 18 -10.15 -7.89 11.32
CA LYS A 18 -11.58 -7.53 11.35
C LYS A 18 -11.80 -6.05 11.09
N VAL A 19 -11.00 -5.19 11.69
CA VAL A 19 -11.08 -3.72 11.48
C VAL A 19 -10.78 -3.39 10.01
N LEU A 20 -9.70 -3.95 9.45
CA LEU A 20 -9.33 -3.70 8.05
C LEU A 20 -10.41 -4.18 7.07
N LYS A 21 -11.00 -5.36 7.30
CA LYS A 21 -12.11 -5.85 6.48
C LYS A 21 -13.35 -4.98 6.59
N GLY A 22 -13.71 -4.56 7.81
CA GLY A 22 -14.85 -3.66 8.02
C GLY A 22 -14.63 -2.28 7.39
N LEU A 23 -13.41 -1.74 7.46
CA LEU A 23 -13.05 -0.48 6.81
C LEU A 23 -13.10 -0.58 5.28
N ALA A 24 -12.60 -1.69 4.71
CA ALA A 24 -12.66 -1.92 3.28
C ALA A 24 -14.11 -1.96 2.78
N GLU A 25 -14.99 -2.68 3.48
CA GLU A 25 -16.44 -2.68 3.19
C GLU A 25 -17.06 -1.27 3.29
N PHE A 26 -16.69 -0.52 4.34
CA PHE A 26 -17.20 0.84 4.55
C PHE A 26 -16.74 1.82 3.44
N GLU A 27 -15.52 1.65 2.92
CA GLU A 27 -14.97 2.47 1.83
C GLU A 27 -15.33 1.96 0.42
N ASP A 28 -16.15 0.91 0.30
CA ASP A 28 -16.51 0.25 -0.98
C ASP A 28 -15.27 -0.17 -1.79
N THR A 29 -14.31 -0.81 -1.11
CA THR A 29 -13.03 -1.23 -1.69
C THR A 29 -12.66 -2.63 -1.20
N SER A 30 -11.84 -3.36 -1.96
CA SER A 30 -11.31 -4.64 -1.51
C SER A 30 -10.24 -4.46 -0.41
N LEU A 31 -10.07 -5.49 0.44
CA LEU A 31 -8.98 -5.51 1.42
C LEU A 31 -7.60 -5.35 0.76
N ALA A 32 -7.43 -5.88 -0.47
CA ALA A 32 -6.19 -5.75 -1.22
C ALA A 32 -5.93 -4.28 -1.60
N GLN A 33 -6.93 -3.58 -2.15
CA GLN A 33 -6.83 -2.17 -2.49
C GLN A 33 -6.57 -1.29 -1.25
N LEU A 34 -7.22 -1.58 -0.12
CA LEU A 34 -6.96 -0.86 1.14
C LEU A 34 -5.53 -1.06 1.61
N LEU A 35 -5.01 -2.29 1.57
CA LEU A 35 -3.63 -2.59 1.95
C LEU A 35 -2.63 -1.91 1.01
N GLU A 36 -2.85 -1.96 -0.31
CA GLU A 36 -2.01 -1.26 -1.29
C GLU A 36 -1.98 0.25 -1.00
N LYS A 37 -3.14 0.87 -0.77
CA LYS A 37 -3.25 2.28 -0.39
C LYS A 37 -2.43 2.61 0.87
N ILE A 38 -2.57 1.82 1.94
CA ILE A 38 -1.83 2.03 3.20
C ILE A 38 -0.31 1.90 2.96
N VAL A 39 0.12 0.88 2.23
CA VAL A 39 1.54 0.63 1.94
C VAL A 39 2.13 1.77 1.11
N LEU A 40 1.43 2.26 0.09
CA LEU A 40 1.89 3.38 -0.73
C LEU A 40 2.05 4.65 0.11
N HIS A 41 1.08 4.96 0.97
CA HIS A 41 1.22 6.11 1.89
C HIS A 41 2.42 5.93 2.82
N SER A 42 2.69 4.71 3.31
CA SER A 42 3.86 4.47 4.16
C SER A 42 5.19 4.66 3.43
N PHE A 43 5.21 4.55 2.10
CA PHE A 43 6.39 4.78 1.27
C PHE A 43 6.64 6.27 0.98
N GLU A 44 5.65 7.13 1.21
CA GLU A 44 5.76 8.56 0.96
C GLU A 44 6.40 9.26 2.17
N PRO A 45 7.56 9.93 2.00
CA PRO A 45 8.17 10.67 3.08
C PRO A 45 7.37 11.95 3.38
N VAL A 46 7.14 12.23 4.66
CA VAL A 46 6.71 13.56 5.11
C VAL A 46 7.97 14.35 5.44
N ALA A 47 8.25 15.38 4.65
CA ALA A 47 9.48 16.15 4.74
C ALA A 47 9.72 16.69 6.16
N GLY A 48 10.84 16.30 6.76
CA GLY A 48 11.21 16.69 8.12
C GLY A 48 10.52 15.90 9.23
N GLN A 49 9.81 14.83 8.91
CA GLN A 49 9.17 13.90 9.86
C GLN A 49 9.46 12.42 9.56
N GLU A 50 10.56 12.15 8.83
CA GLU A 50 10.93 10.80 8.42
C GLU A 50 11.26 9.90 9.62
N GLY A 51 10.49 8.82 9.79
CA GLY A 51 10.62 7.89 10.90
C GLY A 51 9.90 8.33 12.18
N GLU A 52 9.22 9.47 12.16
CA GLU A 52 8.51 10.03 13.32
C GLU A 52 7.00 10.08 13.12
N ALA A 53 6.54 10.49 11.93
CA ALA A 53 5.11 10.56 11.63
C ALA A 53 4.53 9.18 11.28
N ALA A 54 3.28 8.93 11.68
CA ALA A 54 2.56 7.72 11.30
C ALA A 54 2.42 7.55 9.77
N ALA A 55 2.36 8.68 9.03
CA ALA A 55 2.33 8.70 7.57
C ALA A 55 3.72 8.56 6.93
N SER A 56 4.81 8.67 7.69
CA SER A 56 6.19 8.48 7.21
C SER A 56 6.96 7.60 8.20
N PRO A 57 6.52 6.35 8.43
CA PRO A 57 7.03 5.51 9.52
C PRO A 57 8.46 4.99 9.29
N HIS A 58 9.03 5.26 8.12
CA HIS A 58 10.33 4.75 7.70
C HIS A 58 11.42 5.80 7.88
N SER A 59 12.60 5.37 8.35
CA SER A 59 13.78 6.24 8.41
C SER A 59 14.23 6.66 7.01
N THR A 60 15.01 7.73 6.92
CA THR A 60 15.60 8.20 5.65
C THR A 60 16.34 7.10 4.89
N ARG A 61 17.06 6.22 5.60
CA ARG A 61 17.75 5.07 5.01
C ARG A 61 16.77 4.05 4.41
N ALA A 62 15.68 3.76 5.12
CA ALA A 62 14.66 2.82 4.64
C ALA A 62 13.90 3.40 3.43
N LEU A 63 13.58 4.70 3.46
CA LEU A 63 12.96 5.42 2.35
C LEU A 63 13.83 5.41 1.09
N ALA A 64 15.14 5.61 1.22
CA ALA A 64 16.07 5.47 0.09
C ALA A 64 16.05 4.06 -0.50
N ALA A 65 16.06 3.03 0.34
CA ALA A 65 15.96 1.64 -0.10
C ALA A 65 14.61 1.33 -0.78
N ILE A 66 13.51 1.88 -0.26
CA ILE A 66 12.18 1.76 -0.86
C ILE A 66 12.19 2.39 -2.27
N ALA A 67 12.71 3.60 -2.42
CA ALA A 67 12.81 4.27 -3.72
C ALA A 67 13.61 3.44 -4.75
N ASP A 68 14.74 2.86 -4.34
CA ASP A 68 15.53 1.99 -5.20
C ASP A 68 14.80 0.71 -5.59
N LEU A 69 14.15 0.03 -4.63
CA LEU A 69 13.39 -1.19 -4.90
C LEU A 69 12.20 -0.91 -5.83
N ARG A 70 11.50 0.21 -5.64
CA ARG A 70 10.41 0.64 -6.52
C ARG A 70 10.89 0.80 -7.96
N ARG A 71 12.05 1.43 -8.17
CA ARG A 71 12.68 1.55 -9.50
C ARG A 71 13.08 0.19 -10.08
N VAL A 72 13.63 -0.71 -9.28
CA VAL A 72 14.05 -2.05 -9.72
C VAL A 72 12.86 -2.90 -10.17
N TYR A 73 11.74 -2.81 -9.46
CA TYR A 73 10.53 -3.62 -9.75
C TYR A 73 9.49 -2.90 -10.61
N GLY A 74 9.74 -1.66 -11.05
CA GLY A 74 8.80 -0.89 -11.88
C GLY A 74 7.50 -0.50 -11.16
N LEU A 75 7.56 -0.21 -9.86
CA LEU A 75 6.41 0.25 -9.07
C LEU A 75 6.22 1.77 -9.18
N ASP A 76 5.54 2.18 -10.25
CA ASP A 76 5.21 3.59 -10.54
C ASP A 76 3.91 4.03 -9.85
N ASP A 77 3.92 5.21 -9.21
CA ASP A 77 2.77 5.74 -8.42
C ASP A 77 1.53 6.08 -9.27
N ASP A 78 1.70 6.23 -10.59
CA ASP A 78 0.63 6.56 -11.54
C ASP A 78 -0.44 5.45 -11.64
N VAL A 79 -0.05 4.22 -11.31
CA VAL A 79 -0.89 3.01 -11.35
C VAL A 79 -1.88 2.96 -10.18
N HIS A 80 -1.64 3.70 -9.11
CA HIS A 80 -2.51 3.73 -7.92
C HIS A 80 -3.29 5.05 -7.76
N GLN A 81 -2.82 6.14 -8.38
CA GLN A 81 -3.59 7.39 -8.48
C GLN A 81 -4.70 7.30 -9.55
N SER A 82 -4.52 6.46 -10.56
CA SER A 82 -5.57 6.17 -11.53
C SER A 82 -6.58 5.18 -10.95
N ARG A 83 -7.63 5.69 -10.31
CA ARG A 83 -8.92 5.00 -10.16
C ARG A 83 -9.53 4.69 -11.54
N ARG A 84 -8.92 3.76 -12.27
CA ARG A 84 -9.48 3.04 -13.41
C ARG A 84 -9.29 1.53 -13.21
N TYR A 85 -9.52 1.06 -11.99
CA TYR A 85 -9.67 -0.38 -11.75
C TYR A 85 -11.10 -0.79 -12.04
N ARG A 86 -11.35 -1.13 -13.30
CA ARG A 86 -12.27 -2.22 -13.61
C ARG A 86 -11.61 -3.47 -13.04
N GLU A 87 -12.20 -3.98 -11.96
CA GLU A 87 -11.83 -5.28 -11.42
C GLU A 87 -12.25 -6.34 -12.44
N ASP A 88 -11.29 -6.87 -13.19
CA ASP A 88 -11.50 -8.17 -13.84
C ASP A 88 -11.40 -9.22 -12.73
N ALA A 89 -12.57 -9.71 -12.32
CA ALA A 89 -12.70 -10.87 -11.47
C ALA A 89 -12.06 -12.09 -12.17
N SER A 90 -11.14 -12.75 -11.49
CA SER A 90 -10.69 -14.11 -11.80
C SER A 90 -10.32 -14.81 -10.50
#